data_AF-A0A5J4PVX5-F1
#
_entry.id   AF-A0A5J4PVX5-F1
#
_cell.length_a   1.000
_cell.length_b   1.000
_cell.length_c   1.000
_cell.angle_alpha   90.00
_cell.angle_beta   90.00
_cell.angle_gamma   90.00
#
_symmetry.space_group_name_H-M   'P 1'
#
loop_
_entity.id
_entity.type
_entity.pdbx_description
1 polymer ?
#
loop_
_entity_poly.entity_id
_entity_poly.type
_entity_poly.pdbx_seq_one_letter_code
_entity_poly.pdbx_strand_id
1 'polypeptide(L)'
;MSTLSAFFIILVRLLPLFAKCWRERFILPKIYCMIAENITGSNGKTVVKEWLHQLLAPEGNIVRSPRSYNSQIGVPLSVWQLNENADLAIFEGGISQPGEMRALQSMIAPTIGILTGIGGAHQENFFSLQEKCMEKLSLFKDCEVIIYNGSNEMISDCMAKAVLSAREIAWSLTDRGQPLYIISIQKGENESTISYRYLGMDNVYRIPFIDEASIENSIHCLATCCYLMLPAEKITERMARLEPVALRLEVKEGKNNCILINDSYNSDLISLDISLYFLYRRSRDKPMKRTLILSDIVEMIYNGCPLSVRDHAISRADNTAFAIQSLIISLLPLYIIASQSLNRESFSIHFSCREKKFS
;
A
#
# COMPACT_ATOMS: atom_id res chain seq x y z
N MET A 1 -14.36 12.46 -32.72
CA MET A 1 -13.25 12.28 -31.76
C MET A 1 -12.11 13.17 -32.21
N SER A 2 -11.66 14.11 -31.38
CA SER A 2 -10.56 15.02 -31.73
C SER A 2 -9.24 14.24 -31.89
N THR A 3 -8.35 14.71 -32.77
CA THR A 3 -7.00 14.15 -32.97
C THR A 3 -6.20 13.99 -31.67
N LEU A 4 -6.44 14.87 -30.69
CA LEU A 4 -5.87 14.79 -29.34
C LEU A 4 -6.32 13.54 -28.56
N SER A 5 -7.58 13.14 -28.70
CA SER A 5 -8.13 11.93 -28.07
C SER A 5 -7.54 10.67 -28.69
N ALA A 6 -7.36 10.64 -30.01
CA ALA A 6 -6.70 9.53 -30.69
C ALA A 6 -5.24 9.39 -30.26
N PHE A 7 -4.50 10.50 -30.16
CA PHE A 7 -3.10 10.49 -29.71
C PHE A 7 -2.94 10.01 -28.25
N PHE A 8 -3.81 10.48 -27.35
CA PHE A 8 -3.80 10.02 -25.95
C PHE A 8 -4.10 8.53 -25.82
N ILE A 9 -5.06 8.00 -26.59
CA ILE A 9 -5.38 6.57 -26.62
C ILE A 9 -4.20 5.75 -27.12
N ILE A 10 -3.51 6.21 -28.18
CA ILE A 10 -2.32 5.55 -28.70
C ILE A 10 -1.21 5.54 -27.65
N LEU A 11 -0.96 6.67 -26.98
CA LEU A 11 0.06 6.78 -25.94
C LEU A 11 -0.20 5.82 -24.77
N VAL A 12 -1.44 5.76 -24.27
CA VAL A 12 -1.83 4.85 -23.18
C VAL A 12 -1.68 3.38 -23.59
N ARG A 13 -1.97 3.04 -24.86
CA ARG A 13 -1.78 1.66 -25.37
C ARG A 13 -0.31 1.28 -25.55
N LEU A 14 0.57 2.24 -25.81
CA LEU A 14 2.00 1.99 -26.01
C LEU A 14 2.80 2.02 -24.69
N LEU A 15 2.28 2.67 -23.64
CA LEU A 15 2.92 2.77 -22.32
C LEU A 15 3.44 1.42 -21.77
N PRO A 16 2.68 0.31 -21.83
CA PRO A 16 3.19 -0.98 -21.39
C PRO A 16 4.38 -1.50 -22.19
N LEU A 17 4.38 -1.29 -23.51
CA LEU A 17 5.49 -1.69 -24.37
C LEU A 17 6.75 -0.89 -24.06
N PHE A 18 6.60 0.42 -23.86
CA PHE A 18 7.72 1.28 -23.44
C PHE A 18 8.27 0.89 -22.08
N ALA A 19 7.41 0.60 -21.10
CA ALA A 19 7.84 0.15 -19.78
C ALA A 19 8.61 -1.16 -19.83
N LYS A 20 8.13 -2.13 -20.62
CA LYS A 20 8.84 -3.39 -20.87
C LYS A 20 10.23 -3.15 -21.48
N CYS A 21 10.31 -2.39 -22.57
CA CYS A 21 11.60 -2.11 -23.22
C CYS A 21 12.54 -1.29 -22.32
N TRP A 22 12.01 -0.39 -21.49
CA TRP A 22 12.79 0.35 -20.50
C TRP A 22 13.36 -0.60 -19.44
N ARG A 23 12.52 -1.46 -18.88
CA ARG A 23 12.87 -2.49 -17.90
C ARG A 23 13.97 -3.43 -18.40
N GLU A 24 13.91 -3.84 -19.67
CA GLU A 24 14.90 -4.73 -20.31
C GLU A 24 16.31 -4.12 -20.39
N ARG A 25 16.45 -2.79 -20.30
CA ARG A 25 17.77 -2.12 -20.28
C ARG A 25 18.50 -2.30 -18.95
N PHE A 26 17.79 -2.67 -17.89
CA PHE A 26 18.37 -2.84 -16.56
C PHE A 26 18.45 -4.33 -16.22
N ILE A 27 19.68 -4.84 -16.12
CA ILE A 27 19.92 -6.16 -15.55
C ILE A 27 20.05 -5.97 -14.03
N LEU A 28 18.93 -5.75 -13.35
CA LEU A 28 18.92 -5.65 -11.90
C LEU A 28 19.07 -7.05 -11.29
N PRO A 29 19.95 -7.24 -10.29
CA PRO A 29 20.15 -8.54 -9.66
C PRO A 29 18.91 -9.00 -8.86
N LYS A 30 18.06 -8.08 -8.37
CA LYS A 30 16.84 -8.42 -7.61
C LYS A 30 15.70 -7.41 -7.87
N ILE A 31 14.54 -7.90 -8.31
CA ILE A 31 13.30 -7.11 -8.36
C ILE A 31 12.23 -7.78 -7.52
N TYR A 32 11.72 -7.04 -6.54
CA TYR A 32 10.53 -7.42 -5.80
C TYR A 32 9.30 -6.90 -6.52
N CYS A 33 8.34 -7.79 -6.74
CA CYS A 33 6.99 -7.37 -6.97
C CYS A 33 6.05 -8.00 -5.97
N MET A 34 5.22 -7.15 -5.40
CA MET A 34 4.26 -7.49 -4.38
C MET A 34 2.88 -7.43 -5.00
N ILE A 35 2.14 -8.50 -4.82
CA ILE A 35 0.70 -8.50 -5.04
C ILE A 35 0.05 -8.76 -3.69
N ALA A 36 -0.86 -7.90 -3.34
CA ALA A 36 -1.55 -8.01 -2.07
C ALA A 36 -2.96 -7.50 -2.19
N GLU A 37 -3.93 -8.29 -1.79
CA GLU A 37 -5.17 -7.73 -1.27
C GLU A 37 -5.56 -8.60 -0.10
N ASN A 38 -5.37 -8.12 1.13
CA ASN A 38 -5.79 -8.91 2.28
C ASN A 38 -7.31 -8.73 2.50
N ILE A 39 -7.95 -9.70 3.15
CA ILE A 39 -9.39 -9.68 3.41
C ILE A 39 -9.79 -8.53 4.34
N THR A 40 -8.91 -8.11 5.24
CA THR A 40 -9.16 -7.10 6.28
C THR A 40 -8.71 -5.68 5.91
N GLY A 41 -8.14 -5.49 4.72
CA GLY A 41 -7.74 -4.16 4.24
C GLY A 41 -7.10 -4.21 2.86
N SER A 42 -7.54 -3.33 1.97
CA SER A 42 -7.02 -3.12 0.61
C SER A 42 -5.54 -2.69 0.52
N ASN A 43 -4.89 -2.52 1.67
CA ASN A 43 -3.68 -1.72 1.84
C ASN A 43 -2.39 -2.53 2.06
N GLY A 44 -2.48 -3.87 2.11
CA GLY A 44 -1.30 -4.75 2.31
C GLY A 44 -0.16 -4.50 1.32
N LYS A 45 -0.47 -4.19 0.03
CA LYS A 45 0.54 -3.86 -1.00
C LYS A 45 1.41 -2.70 -0.56
N THR A 46 0.75 -1.59 -0.24
CA THR A 46 1.41 -0.33 0.08
C THR A 46 2.17 -0.45 1.39
N VAL A 47 1.60 -1.10 2.41
CA VAL A 47 2.28 -1.32 3.69
C VAL A 47 3.54 -2.17 3.52
N VAL A 48 3.44 -3.35 2.92
CA VAL A 48 4.59 -4.25 2.74
C VAL A 48 5.66 -3.63 1.84
N LYS A 49 5.27 -2.89 0.80
CA LYS A 49 6.20 -2.13 -0.06
C LYS A 49 6.99 -1.09 0.73
N GLU A 50 6.31 -0.23 1.49
CA GLU A 50 6.96 0.85 2.23
C GLU A 50 7.78 0.31 3.41
N TRP A 51 7.32 -0.73 4.08
CA TRP A 51 8.08 -1.39 5.14
C TRP A 51 9.31 -2.12 4.61
N LEU A 52 9.22 -2.82 3.47
CA LEU A 52 10.41 -3.41 2.87
C LEU A 52 11.40 -2.35 2.41
N HIS A 53 10.93 -1.20 1.92
CA HIS A 53 11.81 -0.07 1.71
C HIS A 53 12.50 0.38 3.00
N GLN A 54 11.77 0.57 4.12
CA GLN A 54 12.37 0.95 5.40
C GLN A 54 13.40 -0.07 5.90
N LEU A 55 13.12 -1.37 5.72
CA LEU A 55 13.99 -2.46 6.16
C LEU A 55 15.24 -2.60 5.28
N LEU A 56 15.13 -2.37 3.96
CA LEU A 56 16.18 -2.68 2.99
C LEU A 56 16.95 -1.45 2.49
N ALA A 57 16.43 -0.23 2.62
CA ALA A 57 17.11 0.99 2.14
C ALA A 57 18.55 1.17 2.66
N PRO A 58 18.92 0.72 3.88
CA PRO A 58 20.31 0.78 4.31
C PRO A 58 21.26 -0.17 3.56
N GLU A 59 20.74 -1.13 2.78
CA GLU A 59 21.56 -2.08 2.01
C GLU A 59 21.84 -1.62 0.57
N GLY A 60 21.15 -0.57 0.08
CA GLY A 60 21.35 -0.05 -1.28
C GLY A 60 20.25 0.90 -1.75
N ASN A 61 20.42 1.41 -2.96
CA ASN A 61 19.47 2.29 -3.61
C ASN A 61 18.24 1.51 -4.10
N ILE A 62 17.08 1.88 -3.57
CA ILE A 62 15.81 1.23 -3.89
C ILE A 62 14.92 2.16 -4.70
N VAL A 63 14.55 1.74 -5.90
CA VAL A 63 13.43 2.31 -6.64
C VAL A 63 12.15 1.62 -6.18
N ARG A 64 11.07 2.37 -5.95
CA ARG A 64 9.78 1.78 -5.61
C ARG A 64 8.62 2.48 -6.30
N SER A 65 7.50 1.79 -6.48
CA SER A 65 6.28 2.41 -7.01
C SER A 65 5.94 3.66 -6.21
N PRO A 66 5.78 4.84 -6.84
CA PRO A 66 5.32 6.02 -6.14
C PRO A 66 3.89 5.79 -5.66
N ARG A 67 3.60 6.18 -4.43
CA ARG A 67 2.25 6.16 -3.87
C ARG A 67 1.55 4.79 -3.96
N SER A 68 0.43 4.70 -4.67
CA SER A 68 -0.33 3.46 -4.87
C SER A 68 -0.39 3.07 -6.36
N TYR A 69 0.69 3.35 -7.11
CA TYR A 69 0.73 3.21 -8.57
C TYR A 69 0.86 1.73 -8.98
N ASN A 70 -0.25 1.01 -8.93
CA ASN A 70 -0.32 -0.44 -9.13
C ASN A 70 -1.21 -0.90 -10.31
N SER A 71 -1.79 0.04 -11.06
CA SER A 71 -2.69 -0.26 -12.19
C SER A 71 -1.95 -0.37 -13.53
N GLN A 72 -2.68 -0.65 -14.60
CA GLN A 72 -2.17 -0.70 -15.99
C GLN A 72 -1.43 0.57 -16.43
N ILE A 73 -1.74 1.72 -15.83
CA ILE A 73 -1.05 3.00 -16.11
C ILE A 73 0.00 3.29 -15.02
N GLY A 74 -0.30 2.97 -13.76
CA GLY A 74 0.60 3.24 -12.63
C GLY A 74 1.89 2.43 -12.68
N VAL A 75 1.81 1.16 -13.11
CA VAL A 75 2.98 0.27 -13.22
C VAL A 75 3.99 0.78 -14.26
N PRO A 76 3.61 1.14 -15.50
CA PRO A 76 4.53 1.76 -16.44
C PRO A 76 5.30 2.96 -15.86
N LEU A 77 4.59 3.83 -15.14
CA LEU A 77 5.18 5.02 -14.52
C LEU A 77 6.12 4.66 -13.35
N SER A 78 5.81 3.59 -12.62
CA SER A 78 6.69 3.06 -11.57
C SER A 78 7.98 2.49 -12.17
N VAL A 79 7.85 1.69 -13.23
CA VAL A 79 8.99 1.09 -13.97
C VAL A 79 9.86 2.18 -14.61
N TRP A 80 9.26 3.28 -15.05
CA TRP A 80 10.02 4.41 -15.61
C TRP A 80 10.99 5.06 -14.63
N GLN A 81 10.80 4.89 -13.32
CA GLN A 81 11.72 5.42 -12.30
C GLN A 81 13.00 4.60 -12.16
N LEU A 82 13.09 3.43 -12.82
CA LEU A 82 14.32 2.64 -12.87
C LEU A 82 15.45 3.46 -13.50
N ASN A 83 16.62 3.38 -12.87
CA ASN A 83 17.83 4.06 -13.29
C ASN A 83 19.06 3.21 -12.94
N GLU A 84 20.21 3.60 -13.49
CA GLU A 84 21.46 2.82 -13.40
C GLU A 84 22.02 2.70 -11.97
N ASN A 85 21.61 3.58 -11.06
CA ASN A 85 22.06 3.56 -9.67
C ASN A 85 21.19 2.67 -8.77
N ALA A 86 20.10 2.09 -9.30
CA ALA A 86 19.20 1.26 -8.53
C ALA A 86 19.82 -0.13 -8.28
N ASP A 87 20.00 -0.50 -7.01
CA ASP A 87 20.38 -1.86 -6.63
C ASP A 87 19.16 -2.78 -6.60
N LEU A 88 17.98 -2.17 -6.39
CA LEU A 88 16.75 -2.87 -6.13
C LEU A 88 15.53 -2.11 -6.64
N ALA A 89 14.51 -2.86 -7.08
CA ALA A 89 13.19 -2.31 -7.36
C ALA A 89 12.09 -3.00 -6.55
N ILE A 90 11.16 -2.22 -6.00
CA ILE A 90 9.98 -2.69 -5.26
C ILE A 90 8.70 -2.15 -5.91
N PHE A 91 8.00 -3.00 -6.65
CA PHE A 91 6.77 -2.61 -7.33
C PHE A 91 5.54 -3.30 -6.77
N GLU A 92 4.40 -2.66 -6.88
CA GLU A 92 3.09 -3.23 -6.55
C GLU A 92 2.25 -3.47 -7.79
N GLY A 93 1.61 -4.63 -7.87
CA GLY A 93 0.66 -4.99 -8.94
C GLY A 93 -0.76 -5.12 -8.39
N GLY A 94 -1.71 -4.48 -9.06
CA GLY A 94 -3.14 -4.51 -8.74
C GLY A 94 -3.97 -4.73 -10.00
N ILE A 95 -5.02 -5.54 -9.87
CA ILE A 95 -5.95 -5.86 -10.96
C ILE A 95 -7.38 -5.63 -10.51
N SER A 96 -8.21 -5.23 -11.47
CA SER A 96 -9.65 -5.05 -11.32
C SER A 96 -10.44 -5.97 -12.23
N GLN A 97 -9.84 -6.40 -13.35
CA GLN A 97 -10.45 -7.26 -14.36
C GLN A 97 -9.56 -8.48 -14.67
N PRO A 98 -10.15 -9.61 -15.11
CA PRO A 98 -9.38 -10.73 -15.65
C PRO A 98 -8.48 -10.33 -16.84
N GLY A 99 -7.32 -10.95 -16.96
CA GLY A 99 -6.34 -10.71 -18.03
C GLY A 99 -5.40 -9.52 -17.82
N GLU A 100 -5.67 -8.67 -16.82
CA GLU A 100 -4.85 -7.51 -16.51
C GLU A 100 -3.48 -7.89 -15.92
N MET A 101 -3.38 -9.03 -15.22
CA MET A 101 -2.14 -9.37 -14.50
C MET A 101 -1.02 -9.73 -15.46
N ARG A 102 -1.35 -10.39 -16.58
CA ARG A 102 -0.37 -10.74 -17.61
C ARG A 102 0.30 -9.51 -18.22
N ALA A 103 -0.45 -8.42 -18.40
CA ALA A 103 0.12 -7.17 -18.87
C ALA A 103 1.13 -6.61 -17.86
N LEU A 104 0.78 -6.61 -16.57
CA LEU A 104 1.70 -6.19 -15.50
C LEU A 104 2.95 -7.07 -15.45
N GLN A 105 2.79 -8.38 -15.60
CA GLN A 105 3.90 -9.34 -15.61
C GLN A 105 4.94 -8.98 -16.67
N SER A 106 4.48 -8.69 -17.88
CA SER A 106 5.36 -8.36 -19.00
C SER A 106 6.15 -7.06 -18.81
N MET A 107 5.62 -6.12 -18.02
CA MET A 107 6.27 -4.84 -17.73
C MET A 107 7.25 -4.93 -16.56
N ILE A 108 6.86 -5.66 -15.52
CA ILE A 108 7.60 -5.71 -14.26
C ILE A 108 8.71 -6.77 -14.36
N ALA A 109 8.39 -7.94 -14.92
CA ALA A 109 9.25 -9.13 -14.95
C ALA A 109 9.92 -9.40 -13.58
N PRO A 110 9.10 -9.71 -12.54
CA PRO A 110 9.61 -9.81 -11.18
C PRO A 110 10.49 -11.04 -10.97
N THR A 111 11.51 -10.90 -10.13
CA THR A 111 12.37 -12.01 -9.68
C THR A 111 11.81 -12.65 -8.41
N ILE A 112 11.23 -11.82 -7.53
CA ILE A 112 10.72 -12.22 -6.22
C ILE A 112 9.26 -11.80 -6.15
N GLY A 113 8.37 -12.78 -5.99
CA GLY A 113 6.93 -12.56 -5.82
C GLY A 113 6.53 -12.57 -4.35
N ILE A 114 5.71 -11.62 -3.90
CA ILE A 114 5.08 -11.67 -2.58
C ILE A 114 3.57 -11.65 -2.75
N LEU A 115 2.88 -12.69 -2.29
CA LEU A 115 1.43 -12.77 -2.25
C LEU A 115 0.94 -12.56 -0.81
N THR A 116 0.53 -11.34 -0.47
CA THR A 116 0.13 -11.06 0.92
C THR A 116 -1.31 -11.43 1.26
N GLY A 117 -2.14 -11.79 0.27
CA GLY A 117 -3.55 -12.10 0.49
C GLY A 117 -4.41 -12.05 -0.77
N ILE A 118 -5.60 -12.67 -0.68
CA ILE A 118 -6.70 -12.54 -1.65
C ILE A 118 -7.97 -12.04 -0.94
N GLY A 119 -8.31 -10.77 -1.17
CA GLY A 119 -9.46 -10.09 -0.58
C GLY A 119 -10.59 -9.85 -1.59
N GLY A 120 -11.71 -9.31 -1.11
CA GLY A 120 -12.94 -9.14 -1.90
C GLY A 120 -13.01 -7.93 -2.83
N ALA A 121 -12.00 -7.05 -2.87
CA ALA A 121 -12.02 -5.87 -3.74
C ALA A 121 -12.11 -6.28 -5.22
N HIS A 122 -12.98 -5.64 -6.03
CA HIS A 122 -13.17 -6.01 -7.44
C HIS A 122 -13.62 -7.46 -7.68
N GLN A 123 -14.04 -8.19 -6.63
CA GLN A 123 -14.47 -9.58 -6.75
C GLN A 123 -15.67 -9.74 -7.68
N GLU A 124 -16.48 -8.68 -7.86
CA GLU A 124 -17.62 -8.65 -8.78
C GLU A 124 -17.25 -8.92 -10.25
N ASN A 125 -15.98 -8.71 -10.62
CA ASN A 125 -15.48 -8.94 -11.99
C ASN A 125 -14.88 -10.34 -12.18
N PHE A 126 -14.81 -11.14 -11.11
CA PHE A 126 -14.26 -12.49 -11.11
C PHE A 126 -15.34 -13.51 -10.73
N PHE A 127 -15.35 -14.64 -11.40
CA PHE A 127 -16.25 -15.76 -11.15
C PHE A 127 -16.08 -16.35 -9.74
N SER A 128 -14.84 -16.38 -9.23
CA SER A 128 -14.54 -16.89 -7.90
C SER A 128 -13.28 -16.27 -7.30
N LEU A 129 -13.08 -16.42 -5.99
CA LEU A 129 -11.83 -16.01 -5.32
C LEU A 129 -10.64 -16.82 -5.84
N GLN A 130 -10.87 -18.08 -6.20
CA GLN A 130 -9.87 -18.98 -6.77
C GLN A 130 -9.44 -18.48 -8.16
N GLU A 131 -10.38 -18.10 -9.03
CA GLU A 131 -10.03 -17.51 -10.34
C GLU A 131 -9.17 -16.24 -10.16
N LYS A 132 -9.58 -15.36 -9.25
CA LYS A 132 -8.83 -14.14 -8.93
C LYS A 132 -7.43 -14.44 -8.38
N CYS A 133 -7.31 -15.46 -7.55
CA CYS A 133 -6.05 -15.95 -7.01
C CYS A 133 -5.13 -16.46 -8.13
N MET A 134 -5.65 -17.29 -9.04
CA MET A 134 -4.90 -17.80 -10.19
C MET A 134 -4.47 -16.68 -11.15
N GLU A 135 -5.35 -15.71 -11.41
CA GLU A 135 -5.02 -14.52 -12.21
C GLU A 135 -3.85 -13.77 -11.57
N LYS A 136 -3.85 -13.57 -10.24
CA LYS A 136 -2.73 -12.92 -9.53
C LYS A 136 -1.44 -13.73 -9.59
N LEU A 137 -1.51 -15.05 -9.42
CA LEU A 137 -0.34 -15.94 -9.50
C LEU A 137 0.32 -15.92 -10.88
N SER A 138 -0.40 -15.55 -11.94
CA SER A 138 0.18 -15.39 -13.27
C SER A 138 1.32 -14.35 -13.34
N LEU A 139 1.35 -13.38 -12.41
CA LEU A 139 2.46 -12.43 -12.30
C LEU A 139 3.78 -13.12 -11.95
N PHE A 140 3.71 -14.19 -11.16
CA PHE A 140 4.87 -14.85 -10.59
C PHE A 140 5.35 -16.05 -11.42
N LYS A 141 4.82 -16.21 -12.63
CA LYS A 141 5.12 -17.35 -13.51
C LYS A 141 6.62 -17.59 -13.69
N ASP A 142 7.38 -16.51 -13.85
CA ASP A 142 8.82 -16.53 -14.13
C ASP A 142 9.67 -16.06 -12.93
N CYS A 143 9.07 -16.02 -11.72
CA CYS A 143 9.81 -15.67 -10.50
C CYS A 143 10.78 -16.79 -10.09
N GLU A 144 11.87 -16.41 -9.43
CA GLU A 144 12.77 -17.34 -8.75
C GLU A 144 12.14 -17.88 -7.46
N VAL A 145 11.44 -17.01 -6.72
CA VAL A 145 10.82 -17.34 -5.44
C VAL A 145 9.48 -16.64 -5.26
N ILE A 146 8.57 -17.30 -4.53
CA ILE A 146 7.27 -16.76 -4.15
C ILE A 146 7.10 -16.89 -2.62
N ILE A 147 6.76 -15.76 -2.00
CA ILE A 147 6.55 -15.62 -0.56
C ILE A 147 5.06 -15.47 -0.31
N TYR A 148 4.50 -16.27 0.59
CA TYR A 148 3.07 -16.23 0.89
C TYR A 148 2.75 -16.80 2.28
N ASN A 149 1.51 -16.57 2.72
CA ASN A 149 0.96 -17.14 3.95
C ASN A 149 0.52 -18.60 3.70
N GLY A 150 1.34 -19.56 4.12
CA GLY A 150 1.06 -21.00 4.02
C GLY A 150 0.02 -21.50 5.03
N SER A 151 -0.36 -20.70 6.03
CA SER A 151 -1.52 -21.01 6.88
C SER A 151 -2.86 -20.67 6.24
N ASN A 152 -2.86 -19.95 5.10
CA ASN A 152 -4.08 -19.68 4.35
C ASN A 152 -4.33 -20.85 3.36
N GLU A 153 -5.34 -21.67 3.66
CA GLU A 153 -5.69 -22.85 2.86
C GLU A 153 -5.98 -22.49 1.40
N MET A 154 -6.75 -21.43 1.14
CA MET A 154 -7.10 -21.02 -0.22
C MET A 154 -5.86 -20.59 -1.02
N ILE A 155 -4.94 -19.83 -0.43
CA ILE A 155 -3.68 -19.45 -1.10
C ILE A 155 -2.83 -20.70 -1.36
N SER A 156 -2.70 -21.57 -0.36
CA SER A 156 -1.91 -22.81 -0.47
C SER A 156 -2.46 -23.73 -1.58
N ASP A 157 -3.79 -23.86 -1.67
CA ASP A 157 -4.47 -24.59 -2.75
C ASP A 157 -4.21 -23.95 -4.13
N CYS A 158 -4.25 -22.63 -4.24
CA CYS A 158 -3.92 -21.96 -5.50
C CYS A 158 -2.47 -22.20 -5.90
N MET A 159 -1.52 -22.08 -4.96
CA MET A 159 -0.09 -22.30 -5.19
C MET A 159 0.16 -23.73 -5.70
N ALA A 160 -0.44 -24.72 -5.04
CA ALA A 160 -0.36 -26.12 -5.47
C ALA A 160 -0.95 -26.35 -6.88
N LYS A 161 -2.04 -25.65 -7.24
CA LYS A 161 -2.69 -25.74 -8.56
C LYS A 161 -1.99 -24.96 -9.67
N ALA A 162 -1.26 -23.90 -9.32
CA ALA A 162 -0.59 -23.03 -10.29
C ALA A 162 0.64 -23.69 -10.92
N VAL A 163 1.23 -24.71 -10.27
CA VAL A 163 2.38 -25.48 -10.76
C VAL A 163 3.49 -24.56 -11.26
N LEU A 164 3.90 -23.64 -10.39
CA LEU A 164 4.95 -22.66 -10.68
C LEU A 164 6.31 -23.31 -10.47
N SER A 165 7.31 -22.96 -11.28
CA SER A 165 8.69 -23.43 -11.13
C SER A 165 9.47 -22.70 -10.03
N ALA A 166 8.89 -21.65 -9.46
CA ALA A 166 9.50 -20.82 -8.43
C ALA A 166 9.69 -21.61 -7.13
N ARG A 167 10.73 -21.28 -6.36
CA ARG A 167 10.88 -21.72 -4.98
C ARG A 167 9.76 -21.12 -4.13
N GLU A 168 9.34 -21.84 -3.10
CA GLU A 168 8.30 -21.39 -2.19
C GLU A 168 8.90 -21.03 -0.83
N ILE A 169 8.57 -19.84 -0.33
CA ILE A 169 8.79 -19.46 1.07
C ILE A 169 7.43 -19.17 1.66
N ALA A 170 6.74 -20.27 1.96
CA ALA A 170 5.56 -20.23 2.79
C ALA A 170 5.96 -20.00 4.25
N TRP A 171 5.31 -19.03 4.88
CA TRP A 171 5.35 -18.93 6.33
C TRP A 171 4.08 -19.51 6.94
N SER A 172 4.18 -20.09 8.13
CA SER A 172 3.04 -20.74 8.78
C SER A 172 3.04 -20.55 10.29
N LEU A 173 1.84 -20.40 10.85
CA LEU A 173 1.55 -20.40 12.28
C LEU A 173 1.32 -21.82 12.83
N THR A 174 0.99 -22.77 11.96
CA THR A 174 0.51 -24.11 12.33
C THR A 174 1.47 -25.23 11.91
N ASP A 175 2.14 -25.07 10.77
CA ASP A 175 3.00 -26.10 10.18
C ASP A 175 4.48 -25.82 10.45
N ARG A 176 5.08 -26.65 11.31
CA ARG A 176 6.50 -26.59 11.68
C ARG A 176 7.45 -27.05 10.58
N GLY A 177 6.95 -27.70 9.53
CA GLY A 177 7.73 -28.16 8.39
C GLY A 177 8.03 -27.06 7.36
N GLN A 178 7.32 -25.93 7.44
CA GLN A 178 7.51 -24.82 6.51
C GLN A 178 8.86 -24.10 6.74
N PRO A 179 9.46 -23.51 5.69
CA PRO A 179 10.74 -22.81 5.79
C PRO A 179 10.77 -21.71 6.87
N LEU A 180 9.63 -21.03 7.09
CA LEU A 180 9.43 -20.03 8.12
C LEU A 180 8.24 -20.41 9.02
N TYR A 181 8.52 -20.84 10.25
CA TYR A 181 7.50 -21.16 11.24
C TYR A 181 7.38 -20.06 12.29
N ILE A 182 6.19 -19.54 12.51
CA ILE A 182 5.90 -18.56 13.55
C ILE A 182 5.54 -19.30 14.84
N ILE A 183 6.45 -19.27 15.81
CA ILE A 183 6.35 -20.02 17.07
C ILE A 183 5.29 -19.41 17.98
N SER A 184 5.30 -18.09 18.11
CA SER A 184 4.35 -17.37 18.96
C SER A 184 4.24 -15.91 18.58
N ILE A 185 3.05 -15.34 18.74
CA ILE A 185 2.77 -13.92 18.64
C ILE A 185 2.25 -13.45 20.00
N GLN A 186 2.92 -12.49 20.62
CA GLN A 186 2.52 -11.89 21.89
C GLN A 186 2.21 -10.41 21.67
N LYS A 187 0.96 -10.01 21.93
CA LYS A 187 0.51 -8.63 21.79
C LYS A 187 0.62 -7.92 23.13
N GLY A 188 1.42 -6.86 23.18
CA GLY A 188 1.49 -5.92 24.30
C GLY A 188 0.48 -4.78 24.14
N GLU A 189 0.68 -3.70 24.90
CA GLU A 189 -0.20 -2.52 24.83
C GLU A 189 -0.04 -1.73 23.51
N ASN A 190 1.20 -1.55 23.06
CA ASN A 190 1.54 -0.73 21.87
C ASN A 190 2.48 -1.43 20.88
N GLU A 191 2.94 -2.65 21.20
CA GLU A 191 3.87 -3.41 20.37
C GLU A 191 3.50 -4.89 20.36
N SER A 192 3.91 -5.59 19.33
CA SER A 192 3.81 -7.05 19.24
C SER A 192 5.20 -7.67 19.17
N THR A 193 5.40 -8.77 19.90
CA THR A 193 6.60 -9.60 19.83
C THR A 193 6.29 -10.88 19.06
N ILE A 194 7.10 -11.17 18.05
CA ILE A 194 6.94 -12.33 17.17
C ILE A 194 8.19 -13.19 17.28
N SER A 195 8.02 -14.42 17.75
CA SER A 195 9.07 -15.45 17.79
C SER A 195 8.91 -16.37 16.58
N TYR A 196 10.00 -16.65 15.88
CA TYR A 196 9.98 -17.43 14.65
C TYR A 196 11.18 -18.36 14.55
N ARG A 197 11.02 -19.40 13.72
CA ARG A 197 12.07 -20.31 13.29
C ARG A 197 12.23 -20.21 11.79
N TYR A 198 13.43 -19.87 11.33
CA TYR A 198 13.76 -19.89 9.90
C TYR A 198 14.88 -20.89 9.66
N LEU A 199 14.62 -21.89 8.82
CA LEU A 199 15.57 -22.98 8.50
C LEU A 199 16.24 -23.60 9.75
N GLY A 200 15.48 -23.78 10.82
CA GLY A 200 15.95 -24.38 12.08
C GLY A 200 16.55 -23.39 13.10
N MET A 201 16.71 -22.12 12.76
CA MET A 201 17.24 -21.08 13.66
C MET A 201 16.12 -20.26 14.29
N ASP A 202 16.09 -20.22 15.62
CA ASP A 202 15.10 -19.49 16.40
C ASP A 202 15.53 -18.04 16.62
N ASN A 203 14.63 -17.11 16.33
CA ASN A 203 14.85 -15.67 16.44
C ASN A 203 13.58 -14.97 16.91
N VAL A 204 13.72 -13.71 17.29
CA VAL A 204 12.61 -12.87 17.77
C VAL A 204 12.75 -11.45 17.25
N TYR A 205 11.64 -10.83 16.89
CA TYR A 205 11.57 -9.41 16.58
C TYR A 205 10.32 -8.78 17.19
N ARG A 206 10.31 -7.44 17.23
CA ARG A 206 9.17 -6.64 17.70
C ARG A 206 8.76 -5.66 16.63
N ILE A 207 7.48 -5.31 16.63
CA ILE A 207 6.93 -4.23 15.79
C ILE A 207 6.07 -3.29 16.65
N PRO A 208 6.05 -1.98 16.37
CA PRO A 208 5.25 -1.00 17.11
C PRO A 208 3.78 -0.99 16.66
N PHE A 209 3.20 -2.18 16.46
CA PHE A 209 1.82 -2.38 16.01
C PHE A 209 1.20 -3.59 16.72
N ILE A 210 -0.12 -3.57 16.92
CA ILE A 210 -0.86 -4.61 17.65
C ILE A 210 -1.95 -5.29 16.80
N ASP A 211 -2.35 -4.67 15.68
CA ASP A 211 -3.40 -5.19 14.82
C ASP A 211 -2.91 -6.39 13.98
N GLU A 212 -3.84 -7.29 13.65
CA GLU A 212 -3.50 -8.52 12.92
C GLU A 212 -2.92 -8.26 11.54
N ALA A 213 -3.41 -7.23 10.83
CA ALA A 213 -2.96 -6.93 9.48
C ALA A 213 -1.50 -6.48 9.48
N SER A 214 -1.11 -5.63 10.44
CA SER A 214 0.29 -5.22 10.64
C SER A 214 1.19 -6.40 10.99
N ILE A 215 0.74 -7.31 11.86
CA ILE A 215 1.51 -8.50 12.22
C ILE A 215 1.73 -9.38 10.98
N GLU A 216 0.67 -9.67 10.23
CA GLU A 216 0.77 -10.45 8.98
C GLU A 216 1.68 -9.77 7.94
N ASN A 217 1.52 -8.47 7.71
CA ASN A 217 2.37 -7.70 6.80
C ASN A 217 3.84 -7.75 7.24
N SER A 218 4.12 -7.70 8.54
CA SER A 218 5.49 -7.79 9.07
C SER A 218 6.11 -9.16 8.80
N ILE A 219 5.31 -10.24 8.83
CA ILE A 219 5.79 -11.60 8.56
C ILE A 219 6.12 -11.78 7.07
N HIS A 220 5.34 -11.18 6.17
CA HIS A 220 5.71 -11.12 4.74
C HIS A 220 7.04 -10.37 4.54
N CYS A 221 7.24 -9.26 5.26
CA CYS A 221 8.50 -8.52 5.23
C CYS A 221 9.66 -9.35 5.80
N LEU A 222 9.44 -10.07 6.90
CA LEU A 222 10.41 -10.98 7.52
C LEU A 222 10.84 -12.07 6.55
N ALA A 223 9.89 -12.79 5.96
CA ALA A 223 10.16 -13.86 5.00
C ALA A 223 11.03 -13.37 3.85
N THR A 224 10.76 -12.15 3.38
CA THR A 224 11.55 -11.48 2.35
C THR A 224 12.96 -11.17 2.84
N CYS A 225 13.12 -10.56 4.01
CA CYS A 225 14.45 -10.26 4.56
C CYS A 225 15.29 -11.53 4.80
N CYS A 226 14.66 -12.60 5.28
CA CYS A 226 15.29 -13.91 5.47
C CYS A 226 15.76 -14.51 4.13
N TYR A 227 14.93 -14.47 3.08
CA TYR A 227 15.31 -14.92 1.73
C TYR A 227 16.55 -14.18 1.22
N LEU A 228 16.65 -12.90 1.55
CA LEU A 228 17.77 -12.04 1.16
C LEU A 228 19.00 -12.19 2.03
N MET A 229 18.96 -13.11 2.98
CA MET A 229 20.05 -13.37 3.91
C MET A 229 20.42 -12.12 4.73
N LEU A 230 19.44 -11.26 5.02
CA LEU A 230 19.67 -10.16 5.95
C LEU A 230 19.89 -10.75 7.35
N PRO A 231 20.98 -10.40 8.05
CA PRO A 231 21.25 -10.89 9.41
C PRO A 231 20.07 -10.65 10.36
N ALA A 232 19.78 -11.64 11.20
CA ALA A 232 18.64 -11.60 12.12
C ALA A 232 18.71 -10.39 13.05
N GLU A 233 19.92 -9.99 13.48
CA GLU A 233 20.15 -8.83 14.33
C GLU A 233 19.70 -7.52 13.64
N LYS A 234 20.00 -7.37 12.35
CA LYS A 234 19.55 -6.22 11.54
C LYS A 234 18.03 -6.23 11.37
N ILE A 235 17.43 -7.40 11.12
CA ILE A 235 15.97 -7.54 11.01
C ILE A 235 15.32 -7.10 12.33
N THR A 236 15.78 -7.63 13.47
CA THR A 236 15.25 -7.29 14.79
C THR A 236 15.36 -5.81 15.10
N GLU A 237 16.53 -5.20 14.83
CA GLU A 237 16.73 -3.77 15.03
C GLU A 237 15.77 -2.92 14.19
N ARG A 238 15.63 -3.23 12.90
CA ARG A 238 14.87 -2.40 11.96
C ARG A 238 13.37 -2.59 12.08
N MET A 239 12.90 -3.81 12.35
CA MET A 239 11.47 -4.09 12.58
C MET A 239 10.91 -3.29 13.76
N ALA A 240 11.71 -3.10 14.81
CA ALA A 240 11.31 -2.31 15.99
C ALA A 240 11.13 -0.81 15.69
N ARG A 241 11.66 -0.33 14.55
CA ARG A 241 11.62 1.08 14.12
C ARG A 241 10.66 1.32 12.95
N LEU A 242 9.86 0.32 12.57
CA LEU A 242 8.91 0.48 11.47
C LEU A 242 7.94 1.62 11.74
N GLU A 243 7.83 2.52 10.76
CA GLU A 243 6.91 3.65 10.82
C GLU A 243 5.55 3.29 10.21
N PRO A 244 4.44 3.83 10.76
CA PRO A 244 3.13 3.71 10.13
C PRO A 244 3.15 4.26 8.71
N VAL A 245 2.50 3.55 7.79
CA VAL A 245 2.36 4.00 6.40
C VAL A 245 1.06 4.81 6.30
N ALA A 246 1.15 6.06 5.85
CA ALA A 246 -0.05 6.84 5.54
C ALA A 246 -0.76 6.23 4.32
N LEU A 247 -2.04 5.86 4.48
CA LEU A 247 -2.83 5.19 3.46
C LEU A 247 -3.89 6.15 2.90
N ARG A 248 -4.25 5.98 1.62
CA ARG A 248 -5.30 6.79 0.99
C ARG A 248 -6.67 6.50 1.60
N LEU A 249 -7.46 7.55 1.79
CA LEU A 249 -8.84 7.50 2.31
C LEU A 249 -8.98 6.62 3.57
N GLU A 250 -8.00 6.66 4.45
CA GLU A 250 -7.96 5.85 5.66
C GLU A 250 -9.07 6.30 6.62
N VAL A 251 -10.07 5.44 6.82
CA VAL A 251 -11.19 5.72 7.71
C VAL A 251 -10.86 5.28 9.13
N LYS A 252 -10.88 6.20 10.08
CA LYS A 252 -10.72 5.94 11.51
C LYS A 252 -11.96 6.37 12.27
N GLU A 253 -12.27 5.65 13.35
CA GLU A 253 -13.26 6.12 14.31
C GLU A 253 -12.64 7.23 15.16
N GLY A 254 -13.30 8.38 15.17
CA GLY A 254 -12.95 9.51 16.02
C GLY A 254 -13.70 9.46 17.34
N LYS A 255 -13.33 10.36 18.26
CA LYS A 255 -14.11 10.59 19.49
C LYS A 255 -15.51 11.12 19.15
N ASN A 256 -16.47 10.96 20.06
CA ASN A 256 -17.85 11.49 19.94
C ASN A 256 -18.63 10.98 18.71
N ASN A 257 -18.46 9.70 18.34
CA ASN A 257 -19.06 9.10 17.14
C ASN A 257 -18.72 9.85 15.85
N CYS A 258 -17.55 10.50 15.82
CA CYS A 258 -17.03 11.10 14.60
C CYS A 258 -16.38 10.04 13.74
N ILE A 259 -16.38 10.25 12.43
CA ILE A 259 -15.57 9.47 11.50
C ILE A 259 -14.49 10.39 10.97
N LEU A 260 -13.25 9.93 11.04
CA LEU A 260 -12.09 10.59 10.46
C LEU A 260 -11.76 9.89 9.14
N ILE A 261 -11.59 10.65 8.07
CA ILE A 261 -11.07 10.16 6.79
C ILE A 261 -9.75 10.88 6.58
N ASN A 262 -8.67 10.14 6.73
CA ASN A 262 -7.32 10.60 6.53
C ASN A 262 -6.90 10.32 5.09
N ASP A 263 -6.80 11.36 4.27
CA ASP A 263 -6.26 11.29 2.90
C ASP A 263 -5.02 12.19 2.74
N SER A 264 -4.27 12.37 3.83
CA SER A 264 -3.03 13.17 3.84
C SER A 264 -1.95 12.67 2.87
N TYR A 265 -2.11 11.46 2.31
CA TYR A 265 -1.14 10.85 1.41
C TYR A 265 -1.07 11.49 0.01
N ASN A 266 -2.16 12.10 -0.47
CA ASN A 266 -2.18 12.73 -1.79
C ASN A 266 -2.75 14.15 -1.73
N SER A 267 -1.96 15.12 -2.17
CA SER A 267 -2.28 16.55 -2.05
C SER A 267 -2.67 17.18 -3.40
N ASP A 268 -3.05 16.40 -4.41
CA ASP A 268 -3.49 16.94 -5.69
C ASP A 268 -5.01 17.14 -5.76
N LEU A 269 -5.45 18.05 -6.63
CA LEU A 269 -6.88 18.40 -6.82
C LEU A 269 -7.74 17.19 -7.16
N ILE A 270 -7.19 16.22 -7.90
CA ILE A 270 -7.90 15.00 -8.31
C ILE A 270 -8.14 14.10 -7.09
N SER A 271 -7.17 13.93 -6.19
CA SER A 271 -7.38 13.24 -4.91
C SER A 271 -8.37 13.95 -4.01
N LEU A 272 -8.32 15.29 -3.97
CA LEU A 272 -9.28 16.04 -3.18
C LEU A 272 -10.71 15.80 -3.67
N ASP A 273 -10.92 15.75 -4.98
CA ASP A 273 -12.22 15.42 -5.56
C ASP A 273 -12.69 14.01 -5.18
N ILE A 274 -11.78 13.02 -5.23
CA ILE A 274 -12.09 11.63 -4.86
C ILE A 274 -12.43 11.53 -3.38
N SER A 275 -11.68 12.20 -2.50
CA SER A 275 -11.91 12.18 -1.04
C SER A 275 -13.20 12.90 -0.66
N LEU A 276 -13.54 14.01 -1.31
CA LEU A 276 -14.82 14.70 -1.15
C LEU A 276 -15.99 13.84 -1.62
N TYR A 277 -15.86 13.19 -2.78
CA TYR A 277 -16.88 12.27 -3.29
C TYR A 277 -17.09 11.09 -2.35
N PHE A 278 -16.00 10.52 -1.81
CA PHE A 278 -16.05 9.43 -0.84
C PHE A 278 -16.74 9.87 0.46
N LEU A 279 -16.39 11.04 1.01
CA LEU A 279 -17.07 11.65 2.17
C LEU A 279 -18.57 11.82 1.91
N TYR A 280 -18.93 12.39 0.74
CA TYR A 280 -20.31 12.61 0.36
C TYR A 280 -21.09 11.31 0.34
N ARG A 281 -20.59 10.28 -0.36
CA ARG A 281 -21.26 8.98 -0.49
C ARG A 281 -21.51 8.34 0.88
N ARG A 282 -20.53 8.39 1.79
CA ARG A 282 -20.64 7.78 3.12
C ARG A 282 -21.59 8.53 4.06
N SER A 283 -21.73 9.85 3.87
CA SER A 283 -22.70 10.67 4.61
C SER A 283 -24.15 10.53 4.14
N ARG A 284 -24.43 9.80 3.04
CA ARG A 284 -25.79 9.56 2.56
C ARG A 284 -26.57 8.61 3.46
N ASP A 285 -25.90 7.62 4.04
CA ASP A 285 -26.56 6.56 4.82
C ASP A 285 -26.91 7.02 6.25
N LYS A 286 -26.21 8.01 6.78
CA LYS A 286 -26.50 8.67 8.06
C LYS A 286 -26.23 10.17 7.95
N PRO A 287 -27.18 11.06 8.28
CA PRO A 287 -26.96 12.49 8.23
C PRO A 287 -25.90 12.90 9.27
N MET A 288 -24.69 13.16 8.79
CA MET A 288 -23.55 13.67 9.57
C MET A 288 -23.14 15.03 8.99
N LYS A 289 -22.91 16.00 9.86
CA LYS A 289 -22.17 17.23 9.57
C LYS A 289 -20.82 16.86 8.98
N ARG A 290 -20.44 17.44 7.85
CA ARG A 290 -19.18 17.20 7.17
C ARG A 290 -18.23 18.36 7.42
N THR A 291 -16.98 18.06 7.76
CA THR A 291 -15.92 19.02 8.04
C THR A 291 -14.68 18.62 7.26
N LEU A 292 -14.14 19.57 6.49
CA LEU A 292 -12.92 19.38 5.71
C LEU A 292 -11.78 20.19 6.35
N ILE A 293 -10.69 19.54 6.72
CA ILE A 293 -9.45 20.17 7.18
C ILE A 293 -8.42 20.02 6.06
N LEU A 294 -7.96 21.15 5.54
CA LEU A 294 -6.95 21.24 4.49
C LEU A 294 -5.70 21.92 5.04
N SER A 295 -4.53 21.33 4.82
CA SER A 295 -3.26 22.07 4.88
C SER A 295 -3.03 22.84 3.58
N ASP A 296 -2.01 23.69 3.56
CA ASP A 296 -1.59 24.40 2.35
C ASP A 296 -1.27 23.39 1.22
N ILE A 297 -1.97 23.54 0.09
CA ILE A 297 -1.67 22.81 -1.14
C ILE A 297 -0.77 23.73 -1.98
N VAL A 298 0.43 23.28 -2.33
CA VAL A 298 1.27 24.03 -3.28
C VAL A 298 0.57 24.04 -4.64
N GLU A 299 0.31 25.25 -5.15
CA GLU A 299 -0.46 25.50 -6.37
C GLU A 299 0.09 24.73 -7.58
N MET A 300 -0.79 24.03 -8.30
CA MET A 300 -0.54 23.68 -9.70
C MET A 300 -1.35 24.64 -10.59
N ILE A 301 -0.65 25.34 -11.48
CA ILE A 301 -1.25 26.18 -12.51
C ILE A 301 -2.07 25.28 -13.45
N TYR A 302 -3.40 25.33 -13.35
CA TYR A 302 -4.30 24.68 -14.30
C TYR A 302 -4.85 25.75 -15.25
N ASN A 303 -4.58 25.63 -16.55
CA ASN A 303 -5.06 26.56 -17.59
C ASN A 303 -4.71 28.05 -17.37
N GLY A 304 -3.53 28.36 -16.82
CA GLY A 304 -3.06 29.75 -16.69
C GLY A 304 -3.86 30.61 -15.69
N CYS A 305 -4.76 30.00 -14.92
CA CYS A 305 -5.51 30.68 -13.88
C CYS A 305 -5.09 30.09 -12.52
N PRO A 306 -4.64 30.91 -11.55
CA PRO A 306 -4.44 30.44 -10.19
C PRO A 306 -5.82 30.16 -9.57
N LEU A 307 -6.31 28.93 -9.75
CA LEU A 307 -7.40 28.43 -8.93
C LEU A 307 -6.81 28.03 -7.60
N SER A 308 -7.10 28.81 -6.56
CA SER A 308 -6.76 28.38 -5.21
C SER A 308 -7.50 27.07 -4.95
N VAL A 309 -6.80 26.06 -4.41
CA VAL A 309 -7.42 24.77 -4.11
C VAL A 309 -8.61 24.92 -3.16
N ARG A 310 -8.60 25.99 -2.36
CA ARG A 310 -9.72 26.45 -1.55
C ARG A 310 -10.96 26.73 -2.39
N ASP A 311 -10.87 27.49 -3.48
CA ASP A 311 -12.01 27.84 -4.33
C ASP A 311 -12.57 26.60 -5.04
N HIS A 312 -11.69 25.70 -5.47
CA HIS A 312 -12.09 24.40 -6.04
C HIS A 312 -12.83 23.54 -5.01
N ALA A 313 -12.30 23.42 -3.79
CA ALA A 313 -12.92 22.67 -2.70
C ALA A 313 -14.29 23.27 -2.30
N ILE A 314 -14.39 24.60 -2.23
CA ILE A 314 -15.64 25.32 -1.93
C ILE A 314 -16.69 25.06 -3.02
N SER A 315 -16.30 25.07 -4.30
CA SER A 315 -17.22 24.82 -5.42
C SER A 315 -17.83 23.41 -5.45
N ARG A 316 -17.14 22.43 -4.86
CA ARG A 316 -17.51 21.00 -4.89
C ARG A 316 -18.21 20.53 -3.61
N ALA A 317 -18.06 21.24 -2.50
CA ALA A 317 -18.46 20.78 -1.18
C ALA A 317 -19.77 21.43 -0.69
N ASP A 318 -20.90 21.10 -1.32
CA ASP A 318 -22.22 21.54 -0.88
C ASP A 318 -22.46 21.22 0.61
N ASN A 319 -22.77 22.25 1.41
CA ASN A 319 -23.06 22.19 2.85
C ASN A 319 -21.93 21.57 3.74
N THR A 320 -20.66 21.72 3.35
CA THR A 320 -19.51 21.26 4.15
C THR A 320 -18.91 22.42 4.94
N ALA A 321 -18.69 22.25 6.24
CA ALA A 321 -18.02 23.26 7.06
C ALA A 321 -16.50 23.21 6.83
N PHE A 322 -15.90 24.36 6.52
CA PHE A 322 -14.45 24.48 6.30
C PHE A 322 -13.77 24.92 7.60
N ALA A 323 -12.75 24.18 8.02
CA ALA A 323 -11.81 24.61 9.05
C ALA A 323 -10.43 24.75 8.39
N ILE A 324 -10.00 25.99 8.16
CA ILE A 324 -8.65 26.31 7.68
C ILE A 324 -7.82 26.58 8.91
N GLN A 325 -6.79 25.77 9.14
CA GLN A 325 -5.80 26.05 10.17
C GLN A 325 -4.47 26.23 9.45
N SER A 326 -3.95 27.46 9.43
CA SER A 326 -2.59 27.77 9.01
C SER A 326 -1.64 27.14 10.02
N LEU A 327 -1.36 25.86 9.82
CA LEU A 327 -0.46 25.11 10.68
C LEU A 327 0.96 25.34 10.14
N ILE A 328 1.71 26.21 10.81
CA ILE A 328 3.18 26.22 10.71
C ILE A 328 3.66 24.95 11.40
N ILE A 329 3.47 23.80 10.74
CA ILE A 329 4.24 22.60 11.00
C ILE A 329 5.12 22.44 9.78
N SER A 330 6.36 22.88 9.91
CA SER A 330 7.43 22.43 9.04
C SER A 330 7.46 20.90 9.14
N LEU A 331 6.87 20.19 8.18
CA LEU A 331 7.49 19.09 7.42
C LEU A 331 6.51 18.18 6.66
N LEU A 332 5.18 18.26 6.77
CA LEU A 332 4.29 17.43 5.94
C LEU A 332 2.92 18.10 5.64
N PRO A 333 2.39 18.02 4.41
CA PRO A 333 1.01 18.42 4.13
C PRO A 333 0.02 17.43 4.78
N LEU A 334 -0.97 17.95 5.51
CA LEU A 334 -1.94 17.22 6.33
C LEU A 334 -3.37 17.52 5.85
N TYR A 335 -4.11 16.50 5.41
CA TYR A 335 -5.56 16.58 5.18
C TYR A 335 -6.29 15.68 6.17
N ILE A 336 -7.27 16.24 6.86
CA ILE A 336 -8.12 15.48 7.78
C ILE A 336 -9.58 15.83 7.49
N ILE A 337 -10.38 14.87 7.06
CA ILE A 337 -11.81 15.09 6.84
C ILE A 337 -12.56 14.46 8.03
N ALA A 338 -13.37 15.23 8.74
CA ALA A 338 -14.14 14.75 9.89
C ALA A 338 -15.65 14.88 9.63
N SER A 339 -16.47 13.96 10.12
CA SER A 339 -17.93 14.14 10.15
C SER A 339 -18.55 13.86 11.53
N GLN A 340 -19.60 14.59 11.93
CA GLN A 340 -20.26 14.53 13.25
C GLN A 340 -21.80 14.44 13.14
N SER A 341 -22.49 13.68 14.00
CA SER A 341 -23.96 13.69 14.08
C SER A 341 -24.53 15.05 14.54
N LEU A 342 -25.66 15.48 13.97
CA LEU A 342 -26.26 16.83 14.08
C LEU A 342 -26.72 17.26 15.50
N ASN A 343 -26.72 16.37 16.50
CA ASN A 343 -27.44 16.60 17.76
C ASN A 343 -26.61 17.09 18.98
N ARG A 344 -25.34 17.48 18.85
CA ARG A 344 -24.59 18.09 19.98
C ARG A 344 -23.65 19.21 19.51
N GLU A 345 -23.82 20.39 20.11
CA GLU A 345 -23.02 21.59 19.86
C GLU A 345 -21.57 21.46 20.35
N SER A 346 -20.70 22.23 19.70
CA SER A 346 -19.26 22.46 19.94
C SER A 346 -18.27 21.40 19.43
N PHE A 347 -17.35 21.86 18.58
CA PHE A 347 -16.22 21.12 18.02
C PHE A 347 -14.94 21.70 18.63
N SER A 348 -14.30 20.95 19.53
CA SER A 348 -12.98 21.27 20.07
C SER A 348 -12.02 20.14 19.71
N ILE A 349 -11.17 20.37 18.70
CA ILE A 349 -10.05 19.46 18.42
C ILE A 349 -8.92 19.82 19.39
N HIS A 350 -8.77 19.04 20.46
CA HIS A 350 -7.53 19.02 21.22
C HIS A 350 -6.54 18.07 20.52
N PHE A 351 -5.59 18.65 19.78
CA PHE A 351 -4.36 17.95 19.45
C PHE A 351 -3.50 17.90 20.71
N SER A 352 -3.55 16.79 21.45
CA SER A 352 -2.51 16.50 22.46
C SER A 352 -1.29 15.99 21.70
N CYS A 353 -0.38 16.89 21.36
CA CYS A 353 0.99 16.51 21.05
C CYS A 353 1.62 16.12 22.39
N ARG A 354 1.78 14.82 22.67
CA ARG A 354 2.57 14.40 23.83
C ARG A 354 4.01 14.83 23.56
N GLU A 355 4.45 15.81 24.33
CA GLU A 355 5.81 16.32 24.42
C GLU A 355 6.83 15.17 24.45
N LYS A 356 7.77 15.17 23.50
CA LYS A 356 9.10 14.68 23.79
C LYS A 356 9.75 15.72 24.71
N LYS A 357 9.75 15.45 26.01
CA LYS A 357 10.79 16.00 26.91
C LYS A 357 12.12 15.39 26.49
N PHE A 358 12.94 16.16 25.79
CA PHE A 358 14.39 16.05 25.90
C PHE A 358 14.84 17.31 26.63
N SER A 359 15.40 17.07 27.83
CA SER A 359 16.08 17.96 28.78
C SER A 359 15.97 19.48 28.56
#